data_AF-A0A914YHL4-F1
#
_entry.id   AF-A0A914YHL4-F1
#
_cell.length_a   1.000
_cell.length_b   1.000
_cell.length_c   1.000
_cell.angle_alpha   90.00
_cell.angle_beta   90.00
_cell.angle_gamma   90.00
#
_symmetry.space_group_name_H-M   'P 1'
#
loop_
_entity.id
_entity.type
_entity.pdbx_description
1 polymer ?
#
loop_
_entity_poly.entity_id
_entity_poly.type
_entity_poly.pdbx_seq_one_letter_code
_entity_poly.pdbx_strand_id
1 'polypeptide(L)'
;MILDSLDQLSKIDSAEELLWFPPQLPSFVKVIVSFSSNTTIEGNMNKLVEHKNQYILVPSLGHELGLEVIQRWLKSIGRTLTNRQYEIVKKALNHCTLPLFVKLVYATVARWKSYSKPQDTILFKSVQQSVHALFDRTESHHGKLLVSHALSYITAARSGLSDSELEDLISLDDKVLDDIYQYHLPPVRR
;
A
#
# COMPACT_ATOMS: atom_id res chain seq x y z
N MET A 1 -9.43 -12.07 -18.39
CA MET A 1 -8.72 -10.77 -18.40
C MET A 1 -9.14 -9.97 -17.18
N ILE A 2 -8.23 -9.23 -16.55
CA ILE A 2 -8.53 -8.34 -15.43
C ILE A 2 -8.07 -6.95 -15.83
N LEU A 3 -8.97 -5.97 -15.76
CA LEU A 3 -8.70 -4.56 -16.00
C LEU A 3 -8.86 -3.84 -14.67
N ASP A 4 -7.77 -3.27 -14.17
CA ASP A 4 -7.77 -2.57 -12.89
C ASP A 4 -7.88 -1.05 -13.09
N SER A 5 -8.66 -0.39 -12.22
CA SER A 5 -8.80 1.06 -12.14
C SER A 5 -9.14 1.70 -13.50
N LEU A 6 -10.22 1.25 -14.15
CA LEU A 6 -10.64 1.77 -15.45
C LEU A 6 -10.93 3.28 -15.46
N ASP A 7 -11.26 3.84 -14.29
CA ASP A 7 -11.41 5.28 -14.02
C ASP A 7 -10.12 6.08 -14.05
N GLN A 8 -8.96 5.42 -14.14
CA GLN A 8 -7.65 6.07 -14.29
C GLN A 8 -7.16 6.10 -15.76
N LEU A 9 -7.99 5.66 -16.71
CA LEU A 9 -7.65 5.79 -18.12
C LEU A 9 -7.38 7.25 -18.50
N SER A 10 -6.40 7.45 -19.38
CA SER A 10 -6.10 8.79 -19.89
C SER A 10 -7.29 9.32 -20.68
N LYS A 11 -7.53 10.63 -20.62
CA LYS A 11 -8.53 11.31 -21.46
C LYS A 11 -8.14 11.40 -22.94
N ILE A 12 -6.95 10.92 -23.29
CA ILE A 12 -6.47 10.87 -24.67
C ILE A 12 -7.40 9.95 -25.46
N ASP A 13 -7.78 10.39 -26.67
CA ASP A 13 -8.67 9.69 -27.60
C ASP A 13 -10.01 9.24 -26.99
N SER A 14 -10.52 9.97 -25.99
CA SER A 14 -11.78 9.64 -25.32
C SER A 14 -11.82 8.19 -24.78
N ALA A 15 -10.69 7.66 -24.30
CA ALA A 15 -10.64 6.28 -23.80
C ALA A 15 -11.64 6.00 -22.65
N GLU A 16 -12.05 7.04 -21.92
CA GLU A 16 -13.08 7.02 -20.87
C GLU A 16 -14.51 6.79 -21.40
N GLU A 17 -14.76 6.99 -22.70
CA GLU A 17 -16.04 6.67 -23.35
C GLU A 17 -16.24 5.18 -23.57
N LEU A 18 -15.19 4.36 -23.38
CA LEU A 18 -15.22 2.90 -23.48
C LEU A 18 -15.72 2.38 -24.83
N LEU A 19 -15.55 3.15 -25.92
CA LEU A 19 -15.92 2.73 -27.28
C LEU A 19 -15.19 1.47 -27.74
N TRP A 20 -14.01 1.21 -27.17
CA TRP A 20 -13.20 0.02 -27.40
C TRP A 20 -13.66 -1.20 -26.59
N PHE A 21 -14.49 -1.00 -25.56
CA PHE A 21 -14.90 -2.08 -24.66
C PHE A 21 -15.92 -2.99 -25.36
N PRO A 22 -15.67 -4.31 -25.44
CA PRO A 22 -16.51 -5.20 -26.22
C PRO A 22 -17.90 -5.33 -25.60
N PRO A 23 -18.99 -5.09 -26.36
CA PRO A 23 -20.36 -5.24 -25.84
C PRO A 23 -20.74 -6.70 -25.60
N GLN A 24 -20.07 -7.63 -26.27
CA GLN A 24 -20.24 -9.08 -26.09
C GLN A 24 -18.87 -9.75 -26.00
N LEU A 25 -18.76 -10.68 -25.05
CA LEU A 25 -17.55 -11.48 -24.88
C LEU A 25 -17.70 -12.82 -25.61
N PRO A 26 -16.64 -13.34 -26.26
CA PRO A 26 -16.65 -14.68 -26.84
C PRO A 26 -16.96 -15.75 -25.79
N SER A 27 -17.40 -16.93 -26.25
CA SER A 27 -17.60 -18.09 -25.38
C SER A 27 -16.33 -18.41 -24.59
N PHE A 28 -16.52 -18.78 -23.31
CA PHE A 28 -15.43 -19.12 -22.37
C PHE A 28 -14.48 -17.96 -22.00
N VAL A 29 -14.76 -16.73 -22.43
CA VAL A 29 -14.00 -15.54 -22.01
C VAL A 29 -14.72 -14.83 -20.87
N LYS A 30 -13.97 -14.49 -19.82
CA LYS A 30 -14.42 -13.66 -18.70
C LYS A 30 -13.51 -12.44 -18.56
N VAL A 31 -14.13 -11.29 -18.34
CA VAL A 31 -13.45 -10.02 -18.06
C VAL A 31 -13.91 -9.55 -16.69
N ILE A 32 -12.96 -9.22 -15.83
CA ILE A 32 -13.20 -8.57 -14.53
C ILE A 32 -12.68 -7.15 -14.66
N VAL A 33 -13.48 -6.19 -14.23
CA VAL A 33 -13.16 -4.76 -14.33
C VAL A 33 -13.37 -4.16 -12.95
N SER A 34 -12.41 -3.37 -12.48
CA SER A 34 -12.57 -2.52 -11.30
C SER A 34 -12.61 -1.05 -11.71
N PHE A 35 -13.42 -0.27 -10.99
CA PHE A 35 -13.49 1.18 -11.13
C PHE A 35 -14.11 1.78 -9.85
N SER A 36 -13.85 3.06 -9.61
CA SER A 36 -14.44 3.80 -8.48
C SER A 36 -15.89 4.19 -8.76
N SER A 37 -16.73 4.19 -7.70
CA SER A 37 -18.11 4.68 -7.77
C SER A 37 -18.18 6.20 -7.96
N ASN A 38 -19.30 6.68 -8.51
CA ASN A 38 -19.57 8.08 -8.84
C ASN A 38 -18.62 8.67 -9.90
N THR A 39 -18.15 7.84 -10.83
CA THR A 39 -17.29 8.25 -11.94
C THR A 39 -18.06 8.28 -13.26
N THR A 40 -17.53 8.97 -14.27
CA THR A 40 -18.06 8.93 -15.65
C THR A 40 -18.05 7.51 -16.21
N ILE A 41 -17.02 6.73 -15.86
CA ILE A 41 -16.87 5.32 -16.22
C ILE A 41 -18.04 4.47 -15.72
N GLU A 42 -18.50 4.66 -14.49
CA GLU A 42 -19.66 3.91 -13.97
C GLU A 42 -20.90 4.13 -14.84
N GLY A 43 -21.14 5.37 -15.26
CA GLY A 43 -22.25 5.70 -16.17
C GLY A 43 -22.13 5.03 -17.54
N ASN A 44 -20.92 4.93 -18.09
CA ASN A 44 -20.67 4.28 -19.38
C ASN A 44 -20.77 2.75 -19.27
N MET A 45 -20.20 2.16 -18.21
CA MET A 45 -20.32 0.73 -17.93
C MET A 45 -21.77 0.31 -17.77
N ASN A 46 -22.58 1.09 -17.04
CA ASN A 46 -24.01 0.81 -16.86
C ASN A 46 -24.80 0.80 -18.18
N LYS A 47 -24.32 1.48 -19.23
CA LYS A 47 -24.91 1.43 -20.59
C LYS A 47 -24.44 0.20 -21.37
N LEU A 48 -23.18 -0.21 -21.19
CA LEU A 48 -22.58 -1.34 -21.91
C LEU A 48 -23.01 -2.69 -21.33
N VAL A 49 -23.14 -2.78 -20.01
CA VAL A 49 -23.51 -3.98 -19.28
C VAL A 49 -24.80 -3.71 -18.52
N GLU A 50 -25.92 -4.12 -19.12
CA GLU A 50 -27.27 -3.89 -18.58
C GLU A 50 -27.57 -4.73 -17.33
N HIS A 51 -26.93 -5.90 -17.22
CA HIS A 51 -27.21 -6.85 -16.15
C HIS A 51 -26.56 -6.43 -14.84
N LYS A 52 -27.35 -5.84 -13.93
CA LYS A 52 -26.92 -5.45 -12.58
C LYS A 52 -26.27 -6.57 -11.77
N ASN A 53 -26.63 -7.83 -12.02
CA ASN A 53 -26.05 -9.00 -11.35
C ASN A 53 -24.56 -9.21 -11.68
N GLN A 54 -24.02 -8.51 -12.68
CA GLN A 54 -22.61 -8.53 -13.03
C GLN A 54 -21.79 -7.49 -12.26
N TYR A 55 -22.44 -6.66 -11.45
CA TYR A 55 -21.79 -5.65 -10.62
C TYR A 55 -21.72 -6.11 -9.17
N ILE A 56 -20.54 -5.98 -8.59
CA ILE A 56 -20.29 -6.27 -7.18
C ILE A 56 -19.77 -4.99 -6.54
N LEU A 57 -20.58 -4.40 -5.66
CA LEU A 57 -20.13 -3.25 -4.86
C LEU A 57 -19.19 -3.75 -3.77
N VAL A 58 -17.97 -3.22 -3.74
CA VAL A 58 -17.02 -3.44 -2.65
C VAL A 58 -17.15 -2.27 -1.67
N PRO A 59 -17.78 -2.45 -0.50
CA PRO A 59 -17.91 -1.37 0.47
C PRO A 59 -16.54 -1.04 1.09
N SER A 60 -16.49 0.11 1.75
CA SER A 60 -15.37 0.42 2.64
C SER A 60 -15.19 -0.69 3.67
N LEU A 61 -13.94 -1.02 3.99
CA LEU A 61 -13.60 -2.11 4.91
C LEU A 61 -14.37 -2.01 6.24
N GLY A 62 -14.52 -0.79 6.77
CA GLY A 62 -15.23 -0.56 8.01
C GLY A 62 -14.43 -0.97 9.25
N HIS A 63 -14.96 -0.61 10.41
CA HIS A 63 -14.28 -0.76 11.69
C HIS A 63 -14.17 -2.22 12.14
N GLU A 64 -15.30 -2.93 12.15
CA GLU A 64 -15.40 -4.29 12.67
C GLU A 64 -14.55 -5.28 11.87
N LEU A 65 -14.70 -5.26 10.54
CA LEU A 65 -13.91 -6.10 9.65
C LEU A 65 -12.42 -5.70 9.69
N GLY A 66 -12.09 -4.41 9.85
CA GLY A 66 -10.71 -3.98 10.05
C GLY A 66 -10.05 -4.59 11.28
N LEU A 67 -10.77 -4.64 12.41
CA LEU A 67 -10.31 -5.32 13.63
C LEU A 67 -10.14 -6.81 13.41
N GLU A 68 -11.13 -7.46 12.79
CA GLU A 68 -11.09 -8.89 12.51
C GLU A 68 -9.90 -9.26 11.63
N VAL A 69 -9.65 -8.48 10.57
CA VAL A 69 -8.51 -8.67 9.66
C VAL A 69 -7.18 -8.57 10.42
N ILE A 70 -7.01 -7.57 11.29
CA ILE A 70 -5.80 -7.45 12.11
C ILE A 70 -5.63 -8.66 13.03
N GLN A 71 -6.70 -9.10 13.70
CA GLN A 71 -6.64 -10.27 14.57
C GLN A 71 -6.28 -11.54 13.79
N ARG A 72 -6.85 -11.73 12.59
CA ARG A 72 -6.54 -12.87 11.72
C ARG A 72 -5.07 -12.85 11.27
N TRP A 73 -4.54 -11.70 10.86
CA TRP A 73 -3.13 -11.57 10.48
C TRP A 73 -2.16 -11.73 11.66
N LEU A 74 -2.56 -11.36 12.88
CA LEU A 74 -1.76 -11.62 14.08
C LEU A 74 -1.76 -13.11 14.41
N LYS A 75 -2.92 -13.75 14.36
CA LYS A 75 -3.08 -15.18 14.60
C LYS A 75 -2.25 -16.01 13.60
N SER A 76 -2.20 -15.60 12.33
CA SER A 76 -1.41 -16.31 11.31
C SER A 76 0.10 -16.29 11.56
N ILE A 77 0.61 -15.35 12.36
CA ILE A 77 2.02 -15.30 12.78
C ILE A 77 2.20 -15.73 14.25
N GLY A 78 1.20 -16.39 14.84
CA GLY A 78 1.27 -16.89 16.22
C GLY A 78 1.26 -15.78 17.30
N ARG A 79 0.70 -14.61 16.99
CA ARG A 79 0.64 -13.47 17.93
C ARG A 79 -0.81 -13.13 18.31
N THR A 80 -0.93 -12.51 19.47
CA THR A 80 -2.19 -11.93 19.97
C THR A 80 -1.92 -10.61 20.67
N LEU A 81 -2.96 -9.82 20.89
CA LEU A 81 -2.90 -8.55 21.62
C LEU A 81 -3.40 -8.75 23.05
N THR A 82 -2.81 -8.01 23.99
CA THR A 82 -3.40 -7.85 25.33
C THR A 82 -4.65 -6.98 25.24
N ASN A 83 -5.56 -7.05 26.22
CA ASN A 83 -6.76 -6.21 26.27
C ASN A 83 -6.43 -4.72 26.12
N ARG A 84 -5.35 -4.27 26.77
CA ARG A 84 -4.87 -2.89 26.65
C ARG A 84 -4.46 -2.54 25.22
N GLN A 85 -3.68 -3.39 24.56
CA GLN A 85 -3.22 -3.16 23.18
C GLN A 85 -4.38 -3.20 22.19
N TYR A 86 -5.32 -4.11 22.42
CA TYR A 86 -6.54 -4.23 21.63
C TYR A 86 -7.37 -2.94 21.68
N GLU A 87 -7.55 -2.34 22.85
CA GLU A 87 -8.24 -1.06 22.99
C GLU A 87 -7.55 0.09 22.25
N ILE A 88 -6.21 0.09 22.17
CA ILE A 88 -5.44 1.08 21.40
C ILE A 88 -5.72 0.92 19.90
N VAL A 89 -5.70 -0.32 19.39
CA VAL A 89 -6.04 -0.63 17.99
C VAL A 89 -7.47 -0.22 17.66
N LYS A 90 -8.42 -0.58 18.52
CA LYS A 90 -9.84 -0.23 18.37
C LYS A 90 -10.05 1.27 18.26
N LYS A 91 -9.38 2.05 19.11
CA LYS A 91 -9.41 3.52 19.06
C LYS A 91 -8.78 4.08 17.79
N ALA A 92 -7.68 3.51 17.31
CA ALA A 92 -7.03 3.94 16.08
C ALA A 92 -7.96 3.76 14.86
N LEU A 93 -8.64 2.60 14.77
CA LEU A 93 -9.58 2.32 13.67
C LEU A 93 -10.84 3.18 13.69
N ASN A 94 -11.22 3.77 14.84
CA ASN A 94 -12.30 4.76 14.88
C ASN A 94 -11.96 6.02 14.07
N HIS A 95 -10.68 6.30 13.83
CA HIS A 95 -10.24 7.48 13.09
C HIS A 95 -10.07 7.21 11.59
N CYS A 96 -9.64 6.00 11.22
CA CYS A 96 -9.41 5.63 9.83
C CYS A 96 -9.59 4.12 9.63
N THR A 97 -10.34 3.74 8.59
CA THR A 97 -10.61 2.33 8.24
C THR A 97 -10.15 1.98 6.84
N LEU A 98 -9.33 2.83 6.23
CA LEU A 98 -8.74 2.54 4.91
C LEU A 98 -7.90 1.25 4.98
N PRO A 99 -7.98 0.33 4.01
CA PRO A 99 -7.23 -0.91 4.03
C PRO A 99 -5.71 -0.73 4.23
N LEU A 100 -5.13 0.31 3.62
CA LEU A 100 -3.72 0.67 3.82
C LEU A 100 -3.42 1.05 5.28
N PHE A 101 -4.29 1.84 5.92
CA PHE A 101 -4.14 2.18 7.33
C PHE A 101 -4.21 0.94 8.21
N VAL A 102 -5.18 0.05 7.97
CA VAL A 102 -5.31 -1.23 8.69
C VAL A 102 -4.04 -2.07 8.55
N LYS A 103 -3.44 -2.11 7.35
CA LYS A 103 -2.17 -2.81 7.10
C LYS A 103 -1.00 -2.18 7.86
N LEU A 104 -0.91 -0.85 7.92
CA LEU A 104 0.12 -0.12 8.67
C LEU A 104 -0.01 -0.32 10.19
N VAL A 105 -1.26 -0.32 10.69
CA VAL A 105 -1.56 -0.64 12.09
C VAL A 105 -1.13 -2.06 12.39
N TYR A 106 -1.52 -3.04 11.56
CA TYR A 106 -1.07 -4.43 11.70
C TYR A 106 0.45 -4.54 11.76
N ALA A 107 1.16 -3.96 10.79
CA ALA A 107 2.62 -4.00 10.74
C ALA A 107 3.23 -3.45 12.03
N THR A 108 2.60 -2.44 12.62
CA THR A 108 3.04 -1.83 13.88
C THR A 108 2.79 -2.72 15.09
N VAL A 109 1.56 -3.19 15.28
CA VAL A 109 1.20 -4.02 16.45
C VAL A 109 1.78 -5.42 16.39
N ALA A 110 2.07 -5.94 15.20
CA ALA A 110 2.78 -7.20 15.01
C ALA A 110 4.19 -7.18 15.61
N ARG A 111 4.75 -6.02 15.95
CA ARG A 111 6.03 -5.93 16.66
C ARG A 111 5.88 -5.85 18.19
N TRP A 112 4.75 -5.37 18.69
CA TRP A 112 4.52 -5.17 20.12
C TRP A 112 4.62 -6.44 20.95
N LYS A 113 5.36 -6.38 22.05
CA LYS A 113 5.43 -7.46 23.03
C LYS A 113 4.32 -7.26 24.07
N SER A 114 3.95 -8.31 24.80
CA SER A 114 2.96 -8.21 25.87
C SER A 114 3.36 -7.19 26.95
N TYR A 115 4.67 -7.01 27.16
CA TYR A 115 5.27 -6.08 28.12
C TYR A 115 5.72 -4.75 27.51
N SER A 116 5.38 -4.44 26.25
CA SER A 116 5.70 -3.14 25.65
C SER A 116 5.08 -2.00 26.47
N LYS A 117 5.88 -0.98 26.77
CA LYS A 117 5.46 0.15 27.62
C LYS A 117 4.44 1.03 26.89
N PRO A 118 3.63 1.81 27.62
CA PRO A 118 2.72 2.81 27.04
C PRO A 118 3.31 3.65 25.91
N GLN A 119 4.54 4.14 26.12
CA GLN A 119 5.27 4.99 25.19
C GLN A 119 5.68 4.28 23.89
N ASP A 120 5.78 2.94 23.91
CA ASP A 120 6.19 2.13 22.76
C ASP A 120 4.98 1.55 22.01
N THR A 121 3.77 1.71 22.57
CA THR A 121 2.51 1.22 22.02
C THR A 121 1.66 2.36 21.47
N ILE A 122 2.24 3.18 20.59
CA ILE A 122 1.57 4.32 19.97
C ILE A 122 1.08 3.93 18.57
N LEU A 123 -0.17 4.29 18.25
CA LEU A 123 -0.72 4.25 16.90
C LEU A 123 -1.13 5.66 16.48
N PHE A 124 -0.87 5.97 15.22
CA PHE A 124 -1.25 7.24 14.63
C PHE A 124 -2.71 7.21 14.15
N LYS A 125 -3.27 8.38 13.87
CA LYS A 125 -4.69 8.54 13.53
C LYS A 125 -4.94 8.70 12.03
N SER A 126 -3.88 8.82 11.24
CA SER A 126 -3.95 8.96 9.79
C SER A 126 -2.94 8.06 9.07
N VAL A 127 -3.23 7.80 7.80
CA VAL A 127 -2.31 7.09 6.89
C VAL A 127 -0.98 7.83 6.82
N GLN A 128 -1.00 9.14 6.57
CA GLN A 128 0.21 9.94 6.42
C GLN A 128 1.13 9.87 7.64
N GLN A 129 0.59 10.04 8.85
CA GLN A 129 1.37 9.92 10.08
C GLN A 129 1.94 8.51 10.25
N SER A 130 1.17 7.48 9.91
CA SER A 130 1.61 6.09 9.99
C SER A 130 2.72 5.77 8.99
N VAL A 131 2.69 6.39 7.80
CA VAL A 131 3.74 6.29 6.78
C VAL A 131 5.01 7.02 7.22
N HIS A 132 4.91 8.23 7.77
CA HIS A 132 6.09 8.92 8.31
C HIS A 132 6.76 8.11 9.42
N ALA A 133 5.98 7.55 10.36
CA ALA A 133 6.52 6.69 11.39
C ALA A 133 7.03 5.33 10.90
N LEU A 134 6.67 4.92 9.68
CA LEU A 134 7.33 3.81 8.98
C LEU A 134 8.69 4.26 8.48
N PHE A 135 8.79 5.40 7.80
CA PHE A 135 10.05 5.95 7.31
C PHE A 135 11.04 6.24 8.44
N ASP A 136 10.63 6.94 9.50
CA ASP A 136 11.49 7.25 10.66
C ASP A 136 12.13 5.99 11.24
N ARG A 137 11.36 4.90 11.28
CA ARG A 137 11.83 3.61 11.80
C ARG A 137 12.78 2.92 10.83
N THR A 138 12.48 2.96 9.53
CA THR A 138 13.35 2.40 8.49
C THR A 138 14.69 3.15 8.48
N GLU A 139 14.67 4.48 8.53
CA GLU A 139 15.86 5.33 8.66
C GLU A 139 16.66 5.00 9.92
N SER A 140 15.98 4.80 11.06
CA SER A 140 16.63 4.42 12.32
C SER A 140 17.31 3.05 12.26
N HIS A 141 16.85 2.13 11.39
CA HIS A 141 17.39 0.78 11.30
C HIS A 141 18.49 0.65 10.24
N HIS A 142 18.35 1.35 9.11
CA HIS A 142 19.22 1.20 7.94
C HIS A 142 20.11 2.41 7.67
N GLY A 143 19.97 3.49 8.44
CA GLY A 143 20.65 4.75 8.19
C GLY A 143 19.78 5.70 7.39
N LYS A 144 19.74 6.96 7.85
CA LYS A 144 18.90 8.00 7.25
C LYS A 144 19.32 8.32 5.82
N LEU A 145 20.62 8.39 5.56
CA LEU A 145 21.15 8.77 4.25
C LEU A 145 20.77 7.76 3.18
N LEU A 146 21.03 6.48 3.44
CA LEU A 146 20.67 5.37 2.55
C LEU A 146 19.16 5.37 2.24
N VAL A 147 18.31 5.40 3.28
CA VAL A 147 16.86 5.30 3.10
C VAL A 147 16.31 6.53 2.38
N SER A 148 16.76 7.73 2.73
CA SER A 148 16.34 8.98 2.08
C SER A 148 16.71 8.99 0.60
N HIS A 149 17.93 8.59 0.25
CA HIS A 149 18.39 8.58 -1.13
C HIS A 149 17.68 7.50 -1.95
N ALA A 150 17.53 6.28 -1.41
CA ALA A 150 16.77 5.21 -2.06
C ALA A 150 15.33 5.65 -2.38
N LEU A 151 14.62 6.22 -1.41
CA LEU A 151 13.26 6.73 -1.63
C LEU A 151 13.23 7.91 -2.61
N SER A 152 14.26 8.75 -2.64
CA SER A 152 14.38 9.86 -3.60
C SER A 152 14.54 9.35 -5.03
N TYR A 153 15.38 8.34 -5.26
CA TYR A 153 15.52 7.70 -6.56
C TYR A 153 14.22 7.07 -7.04
N ILE A 154 13.54 6.32 -6.16
CA ILE A 154 12.23 5.72 -6.49
C ILE A 154 11.20 6.80 -6.84
N THR A 155 11.19 7.92 -6.10
CA THR A 155 10.25 9.02 -6.32
C THR A 155 10.55 9.80 -7.60
N ALA A 156 11.81 9.97 -7.94
CA ALA A 156 12.23 10.66 -9.16
C ALA A 156 12.00 9.81 -10.42
N ALA A 157 11.93 8.48 -10.30
CA ALA A 157 11.72 7.58 -11.41
C ALA A 157 10.28 7.63 -11.93
N ARG A 158 10.12 7.98 -13.22
CA ARG A 158 8.81 8.09 -13.86
C ARG A 158 8.03 6.77 -13.92
N SER A 159 8.74 5.65 -14.08
CA SER A 159 8.14 4.33 -14.32
C SER A 159 8.49 3.33 -13.23
N GLY A 160 8.92 3.81 -12.06
CA GLY A 160 9.50 2.99 -11.00
C GLY A 160 10.93 2.55 -11.33
N LEU A 161 11.50 1.77 -10.41
CA LEU A 161 12.83 1.16 -10.53
C LEU A 161 12.71 -0.30 -10.13
N SER A 162 13.41 -1.17 -10.86
CA SER A 162 13.67 -2.54 -10.42
C SER A 162 14.69 -2.57 -9.27
N ASP A 163 14.72 -3.68 -8.52
CA ASP A 163 15.67 -3.86 -7.43
C ASP A 163 17.13 -3.69 -7.91
N SER A 164 17.46 -4.22 -9.09
CA SER A 164 18.81 -4.07 -9.67
C SER A 164 19.14 -2.64 -10.08
N GLU A 165 18.19 -1.91 -10.68
CA GLU A 165 18.42 -0.50 -11.03
C GLU A 165 18.60 0.37 -9.79
N LEU A 166 17.81 0.11 -8.74
CA LEU A 166 17.95 0.83 -7.48
C LEU A 166 19.29 0.51 -6.80
N GLU A 167 19.71 -0.75 -6.81
CA GLU A 167 21.02 -1.17 -6.30
C GLU A 167 22.16 -0.48 -7.06
N ASP A 168 22.12 -0.48 -8.39
CA ASP A 168 23.13 0.16 -9.23
C ASP A 168 23.17 1.68 -8.96
N LEU A 169 22.02 2.36 -8.86
CA LEU A 169 21.95 3.79 -8.54
C LEU A 169 22.55 4.11 -7.16
N ILE A 170 22.23 3.30 -6.14
CA ILE A 170 22.77 3.48 -4.79
C ILE A 170 24.28 3.19 -4.78
N SER A 171 24.75 2.22 -5.57
CA SER A 171 26.18 1.89 -5.67
C SER A 171 27.02 2.99 -6.30
N LEU A 172 26.40 3.91 -7.04
CA LEU A 172 27.03 5.08 -7.65
C LEU A 172 26.94 6.34 -6.77
N ASP A 173 26.25 6.26 -5.62
CA ASP A 173 26.09 7.39 -4.72
C ASP A 173 27.23 7.44 -3.70
N ASP A 174 28.25 8.24 -4.01
CA ASP A 174 29.43 8.41 -3.15
C ASP A 174 29.06 8.79 -1.71
N LYS A 175 28.02 9.61 -1.49
CA LYS A 175 27.62 10.02 -0.13
C LYS A 175 27.09 8.83 0.65
N VAL A 176 26.26 8.01 0.01
CA VAL A 176 25.71 6.80 0.63
C VAL A 176 26.81 5.77 0.87
N LEU A 177 27.72 5.59 -0.09
CA LEU A 177 28.86 4.68 0.06
C LEU A 177 29.76 5.10 1.22
N ASP A 178 30.12 6.39 1.34
CA ASP A 178 30.97 6.88 2.41
C ASP A 178 30.33 6.68 3.81
N ASP A 179 29.01 6.79 3.91
CA ASP A 179 28.27 6.54 5.16
C ASP A 179 28.22 5.05 5.53
N ILE A 180 28.12 4.16 4.54
CA ILE A 180 28.07 2.70 4.75
C ILE A 180 29.47 2.12 4.99
N TYR A 181 30.47 2.61 4.26
CA TYR A 181 31.83 2.05 4.17
C TYR A 181 32.85 2.89 4.98
N GLN A 182 32.50 3.25 6.21
CA GLN A 182 33.34 4.10 7.07
C GLN A 182 34.72 3.50 7.41
N TYR A 183 34.86 2.17 7.40
CA TYR A 183 36.09 1.49 7.85
C TYR A 183 36.75 0.61 6.78
N HIS A 184 36.11 0.35 5.66
CA HIS A 184 36.63 -0.47 4.55
C HIS A 184 36.08 0.02 3.22
N LEU A 185 36.90 0.09 2.18
CA LEU A 185 36.41 0.38 0.82
C LEU A 185 35.49 -0.77 0.33
N PRO A 186 34.42 -0.47 -0.41
CA PRO A 186 33.57 -1.50 -1.01
C PRO A 186 34.42 -2.46 -1.87
N PRO A 187 34.17 -3.78 -1.81
CA PRO A 187 34.98 -4.77 -2.52
C PRO A 187 34.93 -4.61 -4.05
N VAL A 188 33.89 -3.96 -4.58
CA VAL A 188 33.76 -3.56 -6.00
C VAL A 188 33.00 -2.24 -6.05
N ARG A 189 33.56 -1.22 -6.72
CA ARG A 189 32.80 -0.05 -7.19
C ARG A 189 32.35 -0.33 -8.62
N ARG A 190 31.05 -0.25 -8.89
CA ARG A 190 30.52 -0.29 -10.27
C ARG A 190 30.40 1.11 -10.81
#